data_AF-X1J2A1-F1
#
_entry.id   AF-X1J2A1-F1
#
_cell.length_a   1.000
_cell.length_b   1.000
_cell.length_c   1.000
_cell.angle_alpha   90.00
_cell.angle_beta   90.00
_cell.angle_gamma   90.00
#
_symmetry.space_group_name_H-M   'P 1'
#
loop_
_entity.id
_entity.type
_entity.pdbx_description
1 polymer ?
#
loop_
_entity_poly.entity_id
_entity_poly.type
_entity_poly.pdbx_seq_one_letter_code
_entity_poly.pdbx_strand_id
1 'polypeptide(L)'
;SLIDPVLTGRTRTVKLRVIAANAEMMLKPGMFVRAVVRAKVAAGGKVMDDALVGKWMCSMHPEVVREAAGDCDVCGMPLVRTESLGYVGVGADQADPPLVIPATAALITGGRSAGSRAIVYVQVDPSLLTLRGVLDWPALLTAARAAAGSAHAGPTARLWRLLSDDLRDGLLAVGPNEMPPAPLQHRFVREINAILRGEGLYDASAWRGVALGEEAAGLISRGLANLAADDLTRLNRLLLEATFPTAITSARS
;
A
#
# COMPACT_ATOMS: atom_id res chain seq x y z
N SER A 1 -3.77 -2.60 -33.71
CA SER A 1 -2.87 -1.52 -34.17
C SER A 1 -1.44 -2.02 -34.12
N LEU A 2 -0.59 -1.62 -35.06
CA LEU A 2 0.83 -2.02 -35.10
C LEU A 2 1.70 -0.82 -34.68
N ILE A 3 2.58 -1.03 -33.70
CA ILE A 3 3.60 -0.05 -33.29
C ILE A 3 4.90 -0.44 -34.01
N ASP A 4 5.45 0.46 -34.82
CA ASP A 4 6.72 0.22 -35.49
C ASP A 4 7.85 0.05 -34.45
N PRO A 5 8.59 -1.06 -34.43
CA PRO A 5 9.64 -1.29 -33.43
C PRO A 5 10.82 -0.31 -33.57
N VAL A 6 10.91 0.42 -34.69
CA VAL A 6 12.02 1.34 -34.97
C VAL A 6 11.59 2.79 -34.72
N LEU A 7 12.26 3.42 -33.75
CA LEU A 7 12.14 4.86 -33.52
C LEU A 7 12.70 5.63 -34.72
N THR A 8 11.87 6.48 -35.33
CA THR A 8 12.34 7.31 -36.45
C THR A 8 13.31 8.40 -35.95
N GLY A 9 14.60 8.30 -36.29
CA GLY A 9 15.66 9.13 -35.69
C GLY A 9 15.51 10.65 -35.85
N ARG A 10 14.93 11.11 -36.98
CA ARG A 10 14.76 12.56 -37.25
C ARG A 10 13.64 13.21 -36.44
N THR A 11 12.54 12.50 -36.25
CA THR A 11 11.33 13.03 -35.59
C THR A 11 11.17 12.53 -34.14
N ARG A 12 11.96 11.53 -33.74
CA ARG A 12 11.81 10.80 -32.47
C ARG A 12 10.38 10.31 -32.25
N THR A 13 9.70 9.93 -33.33
CA THR A 13 8.35 9.37 -33.30
C THR A 13 8.37 7.89 -33.65
N VAL A 14 7.43 7.16 -33.08
CA VAL A 14 7.12 5.79 -33.47
C VAL A 14 5.87 5.80 -34.35
N LYS A 15 5.91 5.10 -35.49
CA LYS A 15 4.74 5.01 -36.38
C LYS A 15 3.75 4.02 -35.78
N LEU A 16 2.49 4.43 -35.65
CA LEU A 16 1.41 3.59 -35.16
C LEU A 16 0.38 3.42 -36.26
N ARG A 17 0.18 2.20 -36.74
CA ARG A 17 -0.83 1.88 -37.75
C ARG A 17 -2.13 1.48 -37.06
N VAL A 18 -3.20 2.20 -37.38
CA VAL A 18 -4.55 1.92 -36.88
C VAL A 18 -5.42 1.51 -38.06
N ILE A 19 -6.24 0.48 -37.86
CA ILE A 19 -7.25 0.05 -38.82
C ILE A 19 -8.58 0.56 -38.27
N ALA A 20 -9.31 1.33 -39.07
CA ALA A 20 -10.62 1.86 -38.73
C ALA A 20 -11.60 1.52 -39.84
N ALA A 21 -12.82 1.14 -39.48
CA ALA A 21 -13.88 0.96 -40.46
C ALA A 21 -14.18 2.31 -41.13
N ASN A 22 -14.27 2.31 -42.45
CA ASN A 22 -14.51 3.51 -43.26
C ASN A 22 -15.55 3.21 -44.37
N ALA A 23 -16.62 2.50 -44.02
CA ALA A 23 -17.64 2.06 -44.99
C ALA A 23 -18.29 3.23 -45.73
N GLU A 24 -18.47 4.37 -45.06
CA GLU A 24 -19.06 5.59 -45.62
C GLU A 24 -18.04 6.50 -46.32
N MET A 25 -16.77 6.08 -46.45
CA MET A 25 -15.70 6.83 -47.14
C MET A 25 -15.44 8.24 -46.58
N MET A 26 -15.78 8.47 -45.31
CA MET A 26 -15.63 9.75 -44.61
C MET A 26 -14.16 10.09 -44.32
N LEU A 27 -13.32 9.08 -44.09
CA LEU A 27 -11.88 9.25 -43.93
C LEU A 27 -11.19 9.20 -45.30
N LYS A 28 -10.63 10.33 -45.74
CA LYS A 28 -9.92 10.45 -47.02
C LYS A 28 -8.40 10.42 -46.82
N PRO A 29 -7.63 9.88 -47.79
CA PRO A 29 -6.17 9.97 -47.75
C PRO A 29 -5.68 11.42 -47.59
N GLY A 30 -4.64 11.62 -46.76
CA GLY A 30 -4.07 12.94 -46.48
C GLY A 30 -4.76 13.73 -45.37
N MET A 31 -5.87 13.25 -44.80
CA MET A 31 -6.48 13.87 -43.61
C MET A 31 -5.61 13.72 -42.36
N PHE A 32 -5.62 14.75 -41.51
CA PHE A 32 -5.05 14.67 -40.17
C PHE A 32 -6.06 14.03 -39.21
N VAL A 33 -5.56 13.15 -38.34
CA VAL A 33 -6.35 12.49 -37.31
C VAL A 33 -5.69 12.74 -35.96
N ARG A 34 -6.49 13.07 -34.95
CA ARG A 34 -6.07 13.11 -33.54
C ARG A 34 -6.68 11.91 -32.84
N ALA A 35 -5.82 11.04 -32.31
CA ALA A 35 -6.24 9.93 -31.47
C ALA A 35 -5.82 10.18 -30.01
N VAL A 36 -6.65 9.77 -29.06
CA VAL A 36 -6.31 9.73 -27.64
C VAL A 36 -6.31 8.26 -27.22
N VAL A 37 -5.15 7.77 -26.77
CA VAL A 37 -5.02 6.42 -26.25
C VAL A 37 -5.22 6.46 -24.74
N ARG A 38 -6.12 5.63 -24.22
CA ARG A 38 -6.31 5.42 -22.78
C ARG A 38 -5.94 3.97 -22.46
N ALA A 39 -4.96 3.78 -21.59
CA ALA A 39 -4.61 2.46 -21.09
C ALA A 39 -5.14 2.31 -19.66
N LYS A 40 -5.72 1.14 -19.35
CA LYS A 40 -5.96 0.71 -17.97
C LYS A 40 -4.71 -0.03 -17.49
N VAL A 41 -4.22 0.31 -16.31
CA VAL A 41 -2.96 -0.22 -15.77
C VAL A 41 -3.24 -0.86 -14.41
N ALA A 42 -2.79 -2.10 -14.22
CA ALA A 42 -2.85 -2.83 -12.97
C ALA A 42 -1.62 -2.56 -12.09
N ALA A 43 -1.63 -3.10 -10.87
CA ALA A 43 -0.44 -3.20 -10.03
C ALA A 43 0.78 -3.72 -10.82
N GLY A 44 1.95 -3.13 -10.58
CA GLY A 44 3.19 -3.47 -11.27
C GLY A 44 3.31 -2.93 -12.71
N GLY A 45 2.43 -2.04 -13.15
CA GLY A 45 2.55 -1.37 -14.45
C GLY A 45 2.07 -2.19 -15.65
N LYS A 46 1.37 -3.30 -15.41
CA LYS A 46 0.84 -4.18 -16.47
C LYS A 46 -0.40 -3.56 -17.12
N VAL A 47 -0.54 -3.71 -18.44
CA VAL A 47 -1.69 -3.16 -19.17
C VAL A 47 -2.85 -4.15 -19.09
N MET A 48 -4.04 -3.65 -18.74
CA MET A 48 -5.27 -4.43 -18.66
C MET A 48 -6.10 -4.22 -19.92
N ASP A 49 -6.39 -5.31 -20.63
CA ASP A 49 -7.35 -5.35 -21.73
C ASP A 49 -8.10 -6.68 -21.72
N ASP A 50 -9.39 -6.64 -21.33
CA ASP A 50 -10.24 -7.81 -21.20
C ASP A 50 -10.42 -8.56 -22.54
N ALA A 51 -10.29 -7.87 -23.67
CA ALA A 51 -10.46 -8.48 -24.99
C ALA A 51 -9.26 -9.36 -25.40
N LEU A 52 -8.10 -9.15 -24.79
CA LEU A 52 -6.85 -9.84 -25.13
C LEU A 52 -6.52 -10.99 -24.17
N VAL A 53 -7.32 -11.22 -23.13
CA VAL A 53 -7.09 -12.25 -22.12
C VAL A 53 -7.21 -13.65 -22.71
N GLY A 54 -6.22 -14.51 -22.43
CA GLY A 54 -6.19 -15.88 -22.91
C GLY A 54 -6.01 -16.02 -24.43
N LYS A 55 -5.83 -14.90 -25.14
CA LYS A 55 -5.62 -14.89 -26.59
C LYS A 55 -4.16 -15.14 -26.93
N TRP A 56 -3.96 -15.49 -28.19
CA TRP A 56 -2.67 -15.69 -28.81
C TRP A 56 -2.43 -14.59 -29.84
N MET A 57 -1.28 -13.93 -29.79
CA MET A 57 -0.92 -12.87 -30.73
C MET A 57 0.47 -13.05 -31.30
N CYS A 58 0.69 -12.54 -32.52
CA CYS A 58 2.02 -12.51 -33.10
C CYS A 58 2.80 -11.31 -32.55
N SER A 59 4.04 -11.53 -32.11
CA SER A 59 4.94 -10.46 -31.64
C SER A 59 5.29 -9.43 -32.72
N MET A 60 5.27 -9.84 -34.00
CA MET A 60 5.56 -9.00 -35.16
C MET A 60 4.31 -8.40 -35.81
N HIS A 61 3.16 -9.07 -35.69
CA HIS A 61 1.87 -8.67 -36.26
C HIS A 61 0.79 -8.66 -35.16
N PRO A 62 0.76 -7.64 -34.28
CA PRO A 62 -0.16 -7.55 -33.15
C PRO A 62 -1.65 -7.54 -33.53
N GLU A 63 -1.96 -7.30 -34.81
CA GLU A 63 -3.30 -7.44 -35.38
C GLU A 63 -3.79 -8.90 -35.50
N VAL A 64 -2.88 -9.87 -35.53
CA VAL A 64 -3.23 -11.29 -35.58
C VAL A 64 -3.47 -11.77 -34.16
N VAL A 65 -4.74 -11.76 -33.74
CA VAL A 65 -5.20 -12.27 -32.44
C VAL A 65 -6.06 -13.51 -32.67
N ARG A 66 -5.76 -14.60 -31.97
CA ARG A 66 -6.44 -15.90 -32.08
C ARG A 66 -6.86 -16.44 -30.71
N GLU A 67 -7.85 -17.32 -30.71
CA GLU A 67 -8.31 -18.03 -29.51
C GLU A 67 -7.35 -19.14 -29.06
N ALA A 68 -6.55 -19.67 -29.97
CA ALA A 68 -5.69 -20.83 -29.73
C ALA A 68 -4.27 -20.62 -30.30
N ALA A 69 -3.34 -21.45 -29.84
CA ALA A 69 -2.00 -21.52 -30.37
C ALA A 69 -2.01 -21.87 -31.87
N GLY A 70 -1.02 -21.40 -32.60
CA GLY A 70 -0.88 -21.62 -34.02
C GLY A 70 0.19 -20.70 -34.59
N ASP A 71 0.26 -20.64 -35.92
CA ASP A 71 1.21 -19.79 -36.63
C ASP A 71 0.54 -18.53 -37.15
N CYS A 72 1.32 -17.45 -37.28
CA CYS A 72 0.87 -16.21 -37.86
C CYS A 72 0.70 -16.34 -39.38
N ASP A 73 -0.49 -16.05 -39.91
CA ASP A 73 -0.77 -16.11 -41.36
C ASP A 73 0.03 -15.08 -42.19
N VAL A 74 0.66 -14.10 -41.54
CA VAL A 74 1.42 -13.04 -42.20
C VAL A 74 2.92 -13.35 -42.28
N CYS A 75 3.52 -13.89 -41.21
CA CYS A 75 4.96 -14.17 -41.16
C CYS A 75 5.35 -15.61 -40.85
N GLY A 76 4.39 -16.50 -40.57
CA GLY A 76 4.64 -17.90 -40.24
C GLY A 76 5.28 -18.15 -38.87
N MET A 77 5.49 -17.12 -38.04
CA MET A 77 6.01 -17.31 -36.68
C MET A 77 4.94 -17.83 -35.73
N PRO A 78 5.30 -18.65 -34.72
CA PRO A 78 4.35 -19.13 -33.73
C PRO A 78 3.76 -17.96 -32.94
N LEU A 79 2.45 -17.98 -32.75
CA LEU A 79 1.75 -17.03 -31.90
C LEU A 79 2.18 -17.25 -30.45
N VAL A 80 2.24 -16.17 -29.68
CA VAL A 80 2.55 -16.18 -28.25
C VAL A 80 1.35 -15.73 -27.45
N ARG A 81 1.24 -16.23 -26.22
CA ARG A 81 0.20 -15.78 -25.29
C ARG A 81 0.32 -14.29 -25.02
N THR A 82 -0.79 -13.57 -25.03
CA THR A 82 -0.83 -12.12 -24.73
C THR A 82 -0.29 -11.81 -23.34
N GLU A 83 -0.41 -12.74 -22.38
CA GLU A 83 0.17 -12.61 -21.03
C GLU A 83 1.70 -12.50 -21.04
N SER A 84 2.36 -13.18 -21.98
CA SER A 84 3.82 -13.12 -22.13
C SER A 84 4.33 -11.77 -22.64
N LEU A 85 3.42 -10.99 -23.26
CA LEU A 85 3.69 -9.66 -23.78
C LEU A 85 3.26 -8.55 -22.80
N GLY A 86 2.85 -8.91 -21.58
CA GLY A 86 2.50 -7.97 -20.52
C GLY A 86 1.02 -7.54 -20.49
N TYR A 87 0.16 -8.16 -21.31
CA TYR A 87 -1.29 -7.99 -21.21
C TYR A 87 -1.84 -8.96 -20.17
N VAL A 88 -2.33 -8.46 -19.05
CA VAL A 88 -2.93 -9.32 -18.01
C VAL A 88 -4.44 -9.26 -18.06
N GLY A 89 -5.05 -10.43 -17.91
CA GLY A 89 -6.48 -10.51 -17.71
C GLY A 89 -6.92 -10.25 -16.29
N VAL A 90 -8.17 -9.79 -16.17
CA VAL A 90 -8.87 -9.68 -14.90
C VAL A 90 -9.16 -11.09 -14.39
N GLY A 91 -8.22 -11.65 -13.62
CA GLY A 91 -8.62 -12.52 -12.52
C GLY A 91 -9.25 -11.63 -11.46
N ALA A 92 -10.43 -11.98 -10.96
CA ALA A 92 -11.18 -11.20 -9.96
C ALA A 92 -10.34 -10.81 -8.71
N ASP A 93 -9.23 -11.53 -8.46
CA ASP A 93 -8.32 -11.33 -7.33
C ASP A 93 -7.04 -10.50 -7.65
N GLN A 94 -6.87 -9.95 -8.86
CA GLN A 94 -5.67 -9.16 -9.25
C GLN A 94 -5.96 -7.76 -9.78
N ALA A 95 -7.15 -7.23 -9.52
CA ALA A 95 -7.54 -5.87 -9.90
C ALA A 95 -7.12 -4.80 -8.86
N ASP A 96 -6.01 -4.99 -8.14
CA ASP A 96 -5.53 -3.95 -7.23
C ASP A 96 -5.05 -2.74 -8.03
N PRO A 97 -5.62 -1.54 -7.78
CA PRO A 97 -5.18 -0.34 -8.46
C PRO A 97 -3.71 -0.06 -8.11
N PRO A 98 -2.92 0.48 -9.06
CA PRO A 98 -1.54 0.81 -8.79
C PRO A 98 -1.45 1.88 -7.70
N LEU A 99 -0.41 1.81 -6.88
CA LEU A 99 -0.05 2.90 -5.98
C LEU A 99 0.32 4.13 -6.83
N VAL A 100 -0.43 5.22 -6.66
CA VAL A 100 -0.20 6.48 -7.36
C VAL A 100 0.31 7.53 -6.39
N ILE A 101 1.27 8.34 -6.85
CA ILE A 101 1.80 9.50 -6.14
C ILE A 101 1.84 10.71 -7.09
N PRO A 102 1.78 11.94 -6.57
CA PRO A 102 2.07 13.12 -7.38
C PRO A 102 3.48 13.06 -7.94
N ALA A 103 3.66 13.42 -9.22
CA ALA A 103 4.97 13.43 -9.86
C ALA A 103 5.98 14.33 -9.13
N THR A 104 5.50 15.42 -8.53
CA THR A 104 6.33 16.36 -7.74
C THR A 104 6.79 15.81 -6.39
N ALA A 105 6.18 14.72 -5.90
CA ALA A 105 6.59 14.09 -4.64
C ALA A 105 7.80 13.15 -4.83
N ALA A 106 8.08 12.72 -6.06
CA ALA A 106 9.20 11.85 -6.37
C ALA A 106 10.47 12.66 -6.64
N LEU A 107 11.47 12.50 -5.76
CA LEU A 107 12.84 12.93 -6.00
C LEU A 107 13.56 11.89 -6.87
N ILE A 108 13.72 12.18 -8.15
CA ILE A 108 14.44 11.30 -9.07
C ILE A 108 15.94 11.56 -8.93
N THR A 109 16.69 10.53 -8.55
CA THR A 109 18.15 10.56 -8.38
C THR A 109 18.82 9.60 -9.38
N GLY A 110 19.85 10.07 -10.09
CA GLY A 110 20.60 9.31 -11.09
C GLY A 110 20.45 9.85 -12.52
N GLY A 111 21.55 9.79 -13.27
CA GLY A 111 21.58 10.08 -14.72
C GLY A 111 21.42 8.80 -15.54
N ARG A 112 21.16 8.95 -16.85
CA ARG A 112 20.80 7.88 -17.81
C ARG A 112 21.72 6.64 -17.83
N SER A 113 22.90 6.70 -17.22
CA SER A 113 23.93 5.67 -17.23
C SER A 113 24.01 4.82 -15.95
N ALA A 114 23.38 5.26 -14.86
CA ALA A 114 23.34 4.54 -13.58
C ALA A 114 21.88 4.52 -13.12
N GLY A 115 21.19 3.39 -13.36
CA GLY A 115 19.74 3.21 -13.29
C GLY A 115 18.99 4.21 -12.41
N SER A 116 18.05 4.94 -13.01
CA SER A 116 17.24 5.97 -12.34
C SER A 116 16.59 5.42 -11.08
N ARG A 117 16.90 6.03 -9.92
CA ARG A 117 16.22 5.77 -8.65
C ARG A 117 15.24 6.91 -8.40
N ALA A 118 14.11 6.61 -7.77
CA ALA A 118 13.17 7.62 -7.30
C ALA A 118 12.95 7.42 -5.79
N ILE A 119 12.99 8.51 -5.03
CA ILE A 119 12.79 8.52 -3.59
C ILE A 119 11.57 9.40 -3.30
N VAL A 120 10.72 8.98 -2.36
CA VAL A 120 9.58 9.76 -1.88
C VAL A 120 9.74 9.92 -0.38
N TYR A 121 9.67 11.15 0.10
CA TYR A 121 9.63 11.43 1.54
C TYR A 121 8.19 11.34 2.03
N VAL A 122 7.97 10.50 3.04
CA VAL A 122 6.66 10.35 3.68
C VAL A 122 6.76 10.98 5.06
N GLN A 123 5.95 12.01 5.30
CA GLN A 123 5.79 12.56 6.64
C GLN A 123 4.98 11.56 7.47
N VAL A 124 5.60 11.07 8.54
CA VAL A 124 4.94 10.25 9.56
C VAL A 124 4.68 11.13 10.77
N ASP A 125 3.45 11.11 11.27
CA ASP A 125 3.10 11.74 12.53
C ASP A 125 3.79 10.98 13.68
N PRO A 126 4.68 11.63 14.46
CA PRO A 126 5.41 10.97 15.53
C PRO A 126 4.51 10.50 16.69
N SER A 127 3.27 11.00 16.76
CA SER A 127 2.27 10.55 17.73
C SER A 127 1.62 9.23 17.34
N LEU A 128 1.84 8.73 16.11
CA LEU A 128 1.29 7.48 15.63
C LEU A 128 2.34 6.37 15.63
N LEU A 129 1.91 5.16 15.97
CA LEU A 129 2.72 3.96 15.89
C LEU A 129 2.91 3.56 14.43
N THR A 130 4.14 3.18 14.08
CA THR A 130 4.47 2.51 12.82
C THR A 130 4.89 1.07 13.10
N LEU A 131 4.89 0.21 12.08
CA LEU A 131 5.41 -1.16 12.23
C LEU A 131 6.85 -1.19 12.73
N ARG A 132 7.68 -0.27 12.24
CA ARG A 132 9.08 -0.12 12.68
C ARG A 132 9.20 0.37 14.11
N GLY A 133 8.16 1.03 14.63
CA GLY A 133 8.10 1.49 16.01
C GLY A 133 7.77 0.38 17.02
N VAL A 134 7.43 -0.83 16.55
CA VAL A 134 7.31 -2.02 17.40
C VAL A 134 8.66 -2.74 17.42
N LEU A 135 9.33 -2.70 18.56
CA LEU A 135 10.69 -3.20 18.74
C LEU A 135 10.72 -4.66 19.20
N ASP A 136 9.73 -5.08 19.98
CA ASP A 136 9.70 -6.42 20.61
C ASP A 136 8.28 -7.00 20.58
N TRP A 137 8.00 -7.82 19.56
CA TRP A 137 6.73 -8.53 19.44
C TRP A 137 6.51 -9.58 20.55
N PRO A 138 7.50 -10.43 20.91
CA PRO A 138 7.36 -11.35 22.04
C PRO A 138 6.94 -10.68 23.35
N ALA A 139 7.51 -9.52 23.69
CA ALA A 139 7.13 -8.77 24.88
C ALA A 139 5.66 -8.30 24.82
N LEU A 140 5.20 -7.80 23.66
CA LEU A 140 3.80 -7.41 23.46
C LEU A 140 2.85 -8.60 23.55
N LEU A 141 3.21 -9.73 22.96
CA LEU A 141 2.42 -10.97 23.01
C LEU A 141 2.30 -11.54 24.43
N THR A 142 3.36 -11.39 25.22
CA THR A 142 3.36 -11.76 26.64
C THR A 142 2.45 -10.83 27.44
N ALA A 143 2.54 -9.52 27.20
CA ALA A 143 1.70 -8.53 27.86
C ALA A 143 0.21 -8.70 27.50
N ALA A 144 -0.10 -9.01 26.23
CA ALA A 144 -1.44 -9.32 25.76
C ALA A 144 -2.08 -10.50 26.52
N ARG A 145 -1.33 -11.58 26.72
CA ARG A 145 -1.78 -12.75 27.50
C ARG A 145 -2.00 -12.42 28.98
N ALA A 146 -1.06 -11.68 29.58
CA ALA A 146 -1.21 -11.22 30.95
C ALA A 146 -2.47 -10.35 31.12
N ALA A 147 -2.75 -9.47 30.16
CA ALA A 147 -3.95 -8.64 30.16
C ALA A 147 -5.23 -9.46 30.01
N ALA A 148 -5.25 -10.47 29.15
CA ALA A 148 -6.40 -11.36 28.93
C ALA A 148 -6.79 -12.14 30.20
N GLY A 149 -5.81 -12.55 31.02
CA GLY A 149 -6.05 -13.25 32.29
C GLY A 149 -6.34 -12.35 33.48
N SER A 150 -6.17 -11.03 33.36
CA SER A 150 -6.27 -10.10 34.49
C SER A 150 -7.67 -9.47 34.60
N ALA A 151 -8.21 -9.45 35.82
CA ALA A 151 -9.47 -8.79 36.13
C ALA A 151 -9.31 -7.26 36.31
N HIS A 152 -8.74 -6.56 35.34
CA HIS A 152 -8.84 -5.09 35.17
C HIS A 152 -7.77 -4.19 35.81
N ALA A 153 -6.62 -4.70 36.24
CA ALA A 153 -5.60 -3.84 36.84
C ALA A 153 -4.54 -3.41 35.81
N GLY A 154 -4.36 -2.09 35.67
CA GLY A 154 -3.19 -1.49 35.03
C GLY A 154 -3.35 -1.08 33.56
N PRO A 155 -2.27 -0.51 32.98
CA PRO A 155 -2.28 0.09 31.65
C PRO A 155 -2.58 -0.89 30.52
N THR A 156 -1.92 -2.06 30.57
CA THR A 156 -2.04 -3.10 29.56
C THR A 156 -3.46 -3.65 29.48
N ALA A 157 -4.11 -3.85 30.63
CA ALA A 157 -5.50 -4.29 30.70
C ALA A 157 -6.49 -3.21 30.19
N ARG A 158 -6.18 -1.92 30.35
CA ARG A 158 -6.97 -0.84 29.75
C ARG A 158 -6.85 -0.85 28.23
N LEU A 159 -5.63 -0.92 27.69
CA LEU A 159 -5.40 -0.98 26.25
C LEU A 159 -6.05 -2.22 25.63
N TRP A 160 -5.89 -3.39 26.26
CA TRP A 160 -6.47 -4.66 25.81
C TRP A 160 -7.99 -4.61 25.64
N ARG A 161 -8.70 -3.89 26.54
CA ARG A 161 -10.16 -3.74 26.47
C ARG A 161 -10.63 -2.90 25.28
N LEU A 162 -9.78 -1.99 24.79
CA LEU A 162 -10.08 -1.12 23.65
C LEU A 162 -9.79 -1.78 22.30
N LEU A 163 -9.05 -2.89 22.28
CA LEU A 163 -8.82 -3.68 21.07
C LEU A 163 -10.07 -4.49 20.70
N SER A 164 -10.26 -4.71 19.39
CA SER A 164 -11.32 -5.58 18.90
C SER A 164 -11.10 -7.04 19.30
N ASP A 165 -12.20 -7.80 19.41
CA ASP A 165 -12.16 -9.24 19.71
C ASP A 165 -11.29 -10.01 18.71
N ASP A 166 -11.47 -9.75 17.41
CA ASP A 166 -10.65 -10.38 16.36
C ASP A 166 -9.14 -10.17 16.56
N LEU A 167 -8.72 -8.96 16.94
CA LEU A 167 -7.30 -8.68 17.15
C LEU A 167 -6.82 -9.35 18.43
N ARG A 168 -7.64 -9.36 19.50
CA ARG A 168 -7.32 -10.08 20.73
C ARG A 168 -7.11 -11.57 20.47
N ASP A 169 -8.06 -12.20 19.78
CA ASP A 169 -8.00 -13.62 19.43
C ASP A 169 -6.79 -13.93 18.54
N GLY A 170 -6.54 -13.09 17.53
CA GLY A 170 -5.37 -13.22 16.66
C GLY A 170 -4.05 -13.15 17.42
N LEU A 171 -3.91 -12.23 18.38
CA LEU A 171 -2.69 -12.11 19.21
C LEU A 171 -2.51 -13.30 20.15
N LEU A 172 -3.60 -13.84 20.71
CA LEU A 172 -3.54 -15.00 21.59
C LEU A 172 -3.20 -16.30 20.85
N ALA A 173 -3.56 -16.39 19.57
CA ALA A 173 -3.27 -17.54 18.71
C ALA A 173 -1.77 -17.65 18.31
N VAL A 174 -1.02 -16.55 18.27
CA VAL A 174 0.42 -16.53 17.92
C VAL A 174 1.26 -16.94 19.11
N GLY A 175 2.18 -17.90 18.99
CA GLY A 175 3.02 -18.34 20.11
C GLY A 175 3.81 -17.20 20.78
N PRO A 176 4.14 -17.29 22.08
CA PRO A 176 4.70 -16.16 22.87
C PRO A 176 6.06 -15.65 22.35
N ASN A 177 6.83 -16.49 21.67
CA ASN A 177 8.14 -16.15 21.09
C ASN A 177 8.10 -16.10 19.55
N GLU A 178 6.91 -16.16 18.95
CA GLU A 178 6.75 -16.15 17.50
C GLU A 178 6.53 -14.72 16.97
N MET A 179 7.00 -14.48 15.76
CA MET A 179 6.69 -13.26 15.04
C MET A 179 5.25 -13.36 14.49
N PRO A 180 4.35 -12.40 14.81
CA PRO A 180 3.01 -12.40 14.24
C PRO A 180 3.04 -12.32 12.71
N PRO A 181 2.08 -12.93 11.99
CA PRO A 181 2.02 -12.81 10.54
C PRO A 181 1.76 -11.34 10.12
N ALA A 182 2.30 -10.93 8.98
CA ALA A 182 2.25 -9.53 8.53
C ALA A 182 0.84 -8.90 8.56
N PRO A 183 -0.25 -9.57 8.10
CA PRO A 183 -1.60 -9.02 8.18
C PRO A 183 -2.02 -8.67 9.62
N LEU A 184 -1.63 -9.49 10.60
CA LEU A 184 -1.93 -9.25 12.01
C LEU A 184 -1.12 -8.07 12.57
N GLN A 185 0.15 -7.95 12.18
CA GLN A 185 0.99 -6.80 12.54
C GLN A 185 0.39 -5.48 12.02
N HIS A 186 -0.03 -5.44 10.76
CA HIS A 186 -0.68 -4.27 10.18
C HIS A 186 -2.01 -3.94 10.87
N ARG A 187 -2.81 -4.96 11.21
CA ARG A 187 -4.06 -4.78 11.97
C ARG A 187 -3.79 -4.19 13.36
N PHE A 188 -2.80 -4.72 14.07
CA PHE A 188 -2.39 -4.20 15.38
C PHE A 188 -2.05 -2.70 15.31
N VAL A 189 -1.16 -2.31 14.40
CA VAL A 189 -0.77 -0.89 14.25
C VAL A 189 -1.98 -0.01 13.92
N ARG A 190 -2.89 -0.48 13.06
CA ARG A 190 -4.11 0.27 12.70
C ARG A 190 -5.02 0.49 13.91
N GLU A 191 -5.30 -0.55 14.70
CA GLU A 191 -6.19 -0.45 15.87
C GLU A 191 -5.55 0.37 16.99
N ILE A 192 -4.24 0.21 17.24
CA ILE A 192 -3.52 1.07 18.18
C ILE A 192 -3.62 2.53 17.74
N ASN A 193 -3.38 2.84 16.47
CA ASN A 193 -3.50 4.22 15.98
C ASN A 193 -4.93 4.77 16.01
N ALA A 194 -5.96 3.90 15.97
CA ALA A 194 -7.34 4.33 16.21
C ALA A 194 -7.56 4.69 17.68
N ILE A 195 -7.03 3.87 18.60
CA ILE A 195 -7.07 4.15 20.05
C ILE A 195 -6.30 5.42 20.38
N LEU A 196 -5.13 5.64 19.78
CA LEU A 196 -4.30 6.83 20.02
C LEU A 196 -5.05 8.11 19.65
N ARG A 197 -5.83 8.11 18.57
CA ARG A 197 -6.66 9.27 18.18
C ARG A 197 -7.96 9.38 18.96
N GLY A 198 -8.36 8.32 19.64
CA GLY A 198 -9.62 8.22 20.35
C GLY A 198 -9.57 8.81 21.75
N GLU A 199 -10.75 9.04 22.30
CA GLU A 199 -10.91 9.38 23.71
C GLU A 199 -10.95 8.10 24.57
N GLY A 200 -10.64 8.25 25.86
CA GLY A 200 -10.86 7.20 26.84
C GLY A 200 -9.72 6.17 27.01
N LEU A 201 -8.56 6.34 26.38
CA LEU A 201 -7.38 5.53 26.72
C LEU A 201 -6.95 5.79 28.18
N TYR A 202 -6.74 7.05 28.54
CA TYR A 202 -6.29 7.43 29.87
C TYR A 202 -7.38 7.21 30.93
N ASP A 203 -7.00 6.49 31.98
CA ASP A 203 -7.74 6.37 33.22
C ASP A 203 -6.75 6.45 34.40
N ALA A 204 -7.03 7.32 35.36
CA ALA A 204 -6.10 7.60 36.46
C ALA A 204 -5.84 6.38 37.36
N SER A 205 -6.80 5.44 37.45
CA SER A 205 -6.61 4.21 38.21
C SER A 205 -5.73 3.21 37.46
N ALA A 206 -5.88 3.13 36.14
CA ALA A 206 -5.10 2.24 35.29
C ALA A 206 -3.61 2.65 35.21
N TRP A 207 -3.30 3.96 35.23
CA TRP A 207 -1.91 4.45 35.20
C TRP A 207 -1.34 4.79 36.59
N ARG A 208 -1.99 4.35 37.66
CA ARG A 208 -1.50 4.57 39.03
C ARG A 208 -0.17 3.84 39.23
N GLY A 209 0.86 4.58 39.66
CA GLY A 209 2.20 4.04 39.92
C GLY A 209 3.07 3.86 38.67
N VAL A 210 2.58 4.24 37.49
CA VAL A 210 3.38 4.27 36.25
C VAL A 210 4.11 5.61 36.18
N ALA A 211 5.42 5.58 35.95
CA ALA A 211 6.22 6.79 35.79
C ALA A 211 5.86 7.48 34.46
N LEU A 212 5.10 8.56 34.54
CA LEU A 212 4.77 9.43 33.41
C LEU A 212 5.76 10.60 33.36
N GLY A 213 6.28 10.91 32.17
CA GLY A 213 7.16 12.06 31.97
C GLY A 213 6.43 13.40 32.12
N GLU A 214 7.20 14.49 32.26
CA GLU A 214 6.67 15.85 32.47
C GLU A 214 5.65 16.28 31.42
N GLU A 215 5.88 15.92 30.15
CA GLU A 215 4.98 16.25 29.04
C GLU A 215 3.60 15.60 29.21
N ALA A 216 3.55 14.32 29.58
CA ALA A 216 2.29 13.62 29.82
C ALA A 216 1.57 14.21 31.04
N ALA A 217 2.31 14.50 32.12
CA ALA A 217 1.76 15.15 33.31
C ALA A 217 1.18 16.54 33.01
N GLY A 218 1.86 17.34 32.18
CA GLY A 218 1.40 18.65 31.73
C GLY A 218 0.14 18.59 30.86
N LEU A 219 0.02 17.58 29.99
CA LEU A 219 -1.19 17.37 29.20
C LEU A 219 -2.37 16.92 30.07
N ILE A 220 -2.14 16.04 31.05
CA ILE A 220 -3.17 15.60 31.99
C ILE A 220 -3.67 16.76 32.87
N SER A 221 -2.77 17.65 33.33
CA SER A 221 -3.13 18.77 34.22
C SER A 221 -3.99 19.85 33.54
N ARG A 222 -3.90 19.99 32.21
CA ARG A 222 -4.79 20.85 31.40
C ARG A 222 -6.24 20.35 31.37
N GLY A 223 -6.46 19.08 31.72
CA GLY A 223 -7.75 18.40 31.68
C GLY A 223 -8.05 17.83 30.29
N LEU A 224 -8.40 16.55 30.23
CA LEU A 224 -8.61 15.80 28.98
C LEU A 224 -9.65 16.45 28.06
N ALA A 225 -10.73 16.98 28.63
CA ALA A 225 -11.81 17.62 27.88
C ALA A 225 -11.39 18.95 27.22
N ASN A 226 -10.25 19.53 27.62
CA ASN A 226 -9.73 20.78 27.09
C ASN A 226 -8.56 20.57 26.10
N LEU A 227 -8.17 19.32 25.84
CA LEU A 227 -7.09 19.02 24.91
C LEU A 227 -7.59 19.07 23.47
N ALA A 228 -6.77 19.65 22.58
CA ALA A 228 -6.98 19.51 21.14
C ALA A 228 -6.73 18.06 20.71
N ALA A 229 -7.26 17.66 19.55
CA ALA A 229 -7.12 16.29 19.04
C ALA A 229 -5.65 15.82 18.93
N ASP A 230 -4.77 16.72 18.49
CA ASP A 230 -3.33 16.42 18.37
C ASP A 230 -2.66 16.26 19.74
N ASP A 231 -3.03 17.10 20.71
CA ASP A 231 -2.55 17.00 22.10
C ASP A 231 -3.05 15.73 22.79
N LEU A 232 -4.30 15.32 22.53
CA LEU A 232 -4.85 14.07 23.02
C LEU A 232 -4.11 12.87 22.40
N THR A 233 -3.87 12.90 21.09
CA THR A 233 -3.12 11.87 20.38
C THR A 233 -1.69 11.77 20.93
N ARG A 234 -1.07 12.93 21.21
CA ARG A 234 0.25 13.01 21.81
C ARG A 234 0.27 12.44 23.23
N LEU A 235 -0.71 12.77 24.07
CA LEU A 235 -0.85 12.19 25.41
C LEU A 235 -0.99 10.67 25.33
N ASN A 236 -1.91 10.18 24.50
CA ASN A 236 -2.15 8.75 24.32
C ASN A 236 -0.88 8.02 23.85
N ARG A 237 -0.08 8.65 22.98
CA ARG A 237 1.21 8.12 22.57
C ARG A 237 2.19 7.98 23.74
N LEU A 238 2.31 9.00 24.58
CA LEU A 238 3.17 8.96 25.76
C LEU A 238 2.73 7.89 26.76
N LEU A 239 1.42 7.68 26.92
CA LEU A 239 0.87 6.61 27.76
C LEU A 239 1.22 5.23 27.22
N LEU A 240 1.16 5.04 25.90
CA LEU A 240 1.55 3.81 25.23
C LEU A 240 3.05 3.52 25.41
N GLU A 241 3.91 4.53 25.23
CA GLU A 241 5.36 4.43 25.46
C GLU A 241 5.67 4.06 26.92
N ALA A 242 5.00 4.70 27.88
CA ALA A 242 5.16 4.39 29.30
C ALA A 242 4.67 2.98 29.66
N THR A 243 3.70 2.44 28.91
CA THR A 243 3.20 1.07 29.11
C THR A 243 4.17 0.02 28.59
N PHE A 244 4.87 0.33 27.49
CA PHE A 244 5.76 -0.61 26.79
C PHE A 244 7.14 0.01 26.49
N PRO A 245 7.92 0.38 27.51
CA PRO A 245 9.14 1.17 27.34
C PRO A 245 10.23 0.46 26.54
N THR A 246 10.24 -0.88 26.54
CA THR A 246 11.22 -1.68 25.80
C THR A 246 10.68 -2.22 24.47
N ALA A 247 9.36 -2.31 24.33
CA ALA A 247 8.73 -2.95 23.17
C ALA A 247 8.22 -1.95 22.13
N ILE A 248 8.07 -0.68 22.49
CA ILE A 248 7.65 0.39 21.60
C ILE A 248 8.70 1.50 21.64
N THR A 249 9.13 1.95 20.45
CA THR A 249 10.10 3.04 20.32
C THR A 249 9.56 4.32 20.95
N SER A 250 10.42 5.15 21.52
CA SER A 250 9.99 6.50 21.88
C SER A 250 9.89 7.38 20.63
N ALA A 251 8.93 8.29 20.58
CA ALA A 251 8.84 9.30 19.52
C ALA A 251 10.05 10.27 19.50
N ARG A 252 10.91 10.24 20.52
CA ARG A 252 12.10 11.10 20.64
C ARG A 252 13.40 10.48 20.09
N SER A 253 13.36 9.24 19.59
CA SER A 253 14.54 8.48 19.10
C SER A 253 14.54 8.30 17.59
#